data_AF-X1IKZ1-F1
#
_entry.id   AF-X1IKZ1-F1
#
_cell.length_a   1.000
_cell.length_b   1.000
_cell.length_c   1.000
_cell.angle_alpha   90.00
_cell.angle_beta   90.00
_cell.angle_gamma   90.00
#
_symmetry.space_group_name_H-M   'P 1'
#
loop_
_entity.id
_entity.type
_entity.pdbx_description
1 polymer ?
#
loop_
_entity_poly.entity_id
_entity_poly.type
_entity_poly.pdbx_seq_one_letter_code
_entity_poly.pdbx_strand_id
1 'polypeptide(L)'
;MGLKVEKTKIEAVLYTQQLRIEGEVYTPKGTRFTDFMNAEPRYQTRYDFIPVTNSKVYSLSEDKLLYETSFLNVNKNFIVIASPKNLAGV
;
A
#
# COMPACT_ATOMS: atom_id res chain seq x y z
N MET A 1 -22.89 -14.77 -11.16
CA MET A 1 -22.86 -13.33 -11.51
C MET A 1 -21.79 -12.68 -10.63
N GLY A 2 -20.66 -12.26 -11.20
CA GLY A 2 -19.56 -11.69 -10.39
C GLY A 2 -19.92 -10.28 -9.94
N LEU A 3 -19.96 -10.04 -8.62
CA LEU A 3 -20.12 -8.70 -8.06
C LEU A 3 -18.95 -7.82 -8.50
N LYS A 4 -19.25 -6.75 -9.26
CA LYS A 4 -18.26 -5.72 -9.61
C LYS A 4 -17.97 -4.92 -8.35
N VAL A 5 -16.84 -5.20 -7.70
CA VAL A 5 -16.37 -4.41 -6.56
C VAL A 5 -15.72 -3.15 -7.08
N GLU A 6 -16.34 -2.00 -6.82
CA GLU A 6 -15.71 -0.70 -7.10
C GLU A 6 -14.48 -0.52 -6.20
N LYS A 7 -13.37 -0.08 -6.80
CA LYS A 7 -12.13 0.21 -6.08
C LYS A 7 -11.83 1.70 -6.12
N THR A 8 -11.26 2.20 -5.04
CA THR A 8 -10.72 3.54 -4.91
C THR A 8 -9.20 3.47 -4.95
N LYS A 9 -8.59 4.37 -5.71
CA LYS A 9 -7.13 4.54 -5.79
C LYS A 9 -6.66 5.46 -4.67
N ILE A 10 -5.66 5.03 -3.91
CA ILE A 10 -5.03 5.80 -2.84
C ILE A 10 -3.54 5.88 -3.15
N GLU A 11 -3.03 7.10 -3.34
CA GLU A 11 -1.59 7.32 -3.35
C GLU A 11 -1.08 7.13 -1.93
N ALA A 12 -0.17 6.20 -1.72
CA ALA A 12 0.31 5.80 -0.42
C ALA A 12 1.84 5.85 -0.36
N VAL A 13 2.33 6.13 0.85
CA VAL A 13 3.72 5.99 1.24
C VAL A 13 3.79 4.88 2.29
N LEU A 14 4.57 3.86 2.00
CA LEU A 14 4.81 2.73 2.89
C LEU A 14 6.28 2.76 3.31
N TYR A 15 6.52 2.63 4.61
CA TYR A 15 7.85 2.55 5.19
C TYR A 15 8.09 1.14 5.71
N THR A 16 9.18 0.54 5.26
CA THR A 16 9.77 -0.63 5.91
C THR A 16 10.92 -0.17 6.81
N GLN A 17 11.69 -1.11 7.36
CA GLN A 17 12.90 -0.77 8.13
C GLN A 17 13.99 -0.07 7.29
N GLN A 18 14.01 -0.30 5.97
CA GLN A 18 15.10 0.17 5.11
C GLN A 18 14.63 0.92 3.87
N LEU A 19 13.34 0.84 3.52
CA LEU A 19 12.82 1.34 2.26
C LEU A 19 11.62 2.27 2.50
N ARG A 20 11.59 3.38 1.74
CA ARG A 20 10.38 4.17 1.50
C ARG A 20 9.83 3.75 0.14
N ILE A 21 8.59 3.29 0.12
CA ILE A 21 7.89 2.87 -1.10
C ILE A 21 6.75 3.85 -1.32
N GLU A 22 6.78 4.57 -2.44
CA GLU A 22 5.68 5.44 -2.86
C GLU A 22 4.96 4.80 -4.04
N GLY A 23 3.64 4.78 -4.03
CA GLY A 23 2.87 4.23 -5.14
C GLY A 23 1.37 4.29 -4.91
N GLU A 24 0.63 3.49 -5.66
CA GLU A 24 -0.83 3.48 -5.63
C GLU A 24 -1.33 2.16 -5.05
N VAL A 25 -2.23 2.25 -4.06
CA VAL A 25 -2.93 1.13 -3.44
C VAL A 25 -4.41 1.22 -3.80
N TYR A 26 -5.01 0.10 -4.18
CA TYR A 26 -6.43 0.03 -4.49
C TYR A 26 -7.20 -0.65 -3.38
N THR A 27 -8.11 0.10 -2.75
CA THR A 27 -9.00 -0.40 -1.69
C THR A 27 -10.43 -0.50 -2.20
N PRO A 28 -11.30 -1.32 -1.60
CA PRO A 28 -12.73 -1.25 -1.89
C PRO A 28 -13.25 0.16 -1.61
N LYS A 29 -14.19 0.63 -2.45
CA LYS A 29 -14.78 1.96 -2.31
C LYS A 29 -15.45 2.10 -0.93
N GLY A 30 -15.17 3.21 -0.25
CA GLY A 30 -15.72 3.51 1.08
C GLY A 30 -14.95 2.88 2.25
N THR A 31 -13.95 2.03 1.99
CA THR A 31 -13.05 1.52 3.04
C THR A 31 -12.01 2.57 3.41
N ARG A 32 -11.83 2.82 4.71
CA ARG A 32 -10.74 3.68 5.20
C ARG A 32 -9.41 2.98 4.97
N PHE A 33 -8.38 3.75 4.61
CA PHE A 33 -7.04 3.21 4.39
C PHE A 33 -6.54 2.40 5.60
N THR A 34 -6.70 2.93 6.81
CA THR A 34 -6.33 2.26 8.06
C THR A 34 -7.04 0.92 8.26
N ASP A 35 -8.34 0.85 7.95
CA ASP A 35 -9.12 -0.37 8.10
C ASP A 35 -8.68 -1.42 7.06
N PHE A 36 -8.33 -0.97 5.84
CA PHE A 36 -7.78 -1.85 4.80
C PHE A 36 -6.40 -2.41 5.19
N MET A 37 -5.54 -1.60 5.79
CA MET A 37 -4.23 -2.04 6.26
C MET A 37 -4.37 -3.10 7.36
N ASN A 38 -5.26 -2.86 8.33
CA ASN A 38 -5.50 -3.72 9.48
C ASN A 38 -6.51 -4.85 9.26
N ALA A 39 -7.07 -4.98 8.05
CA ALA A 39 -8.06 -6.02 7.76
C ALA A 39 -7.42 -7.41 7.92
N GLU A 40 -7.81 -8.11 8.99
CA GLU A 40 -7.52 -9.53 9.15
C GLU A 40 -8.43 -10.35 8.22
N PRO A 41 -7.87 -11.32 7.46
CA PRO A 41 -8.67 -12.19 6.62
C PRO A 41 -9.46 -13.15 7.50
N ARG A 42 -10.70 -12.77 7.85
CA ARG A 42 -11.58 -13.57 8.72
C ARG A 42 -11.84 -14.98 8.19
N TYR A 43 -11.74 -15.20 6.88
CA TYR A 43 -11.87 -16.53 6.27
C TYR A 43 -11.04 -16.58 4.99
N GLN A 44 -10.01 -17.43 5.00
CA GLN A 44 -9.29 -17.95 3.82
C GLN A 44 -8.51 -16.92 2.99
N THR A 45 -7.22 -17.21 2.81
CA THR A 45 -6.18 -16.38 2.17
C THR A 45 -5.63 -15.27 3.08
N ARG A 46 -4.49 -15.55 3.71
CA ARG A 46 -3.65 -14.53 4.34
C ARG A 46 -3.27 -13.48 3.29
N TYR A 47 -3.95 -12.34 3.25
CA TYR A 47 -3.52 -11.18 2.46
C TYR A 47 -2.34 -10.51 3.16
N ASP A 48 -1.27 -11.27 3.36
CA ASP A 48 -0.01 -10.80 3.93
C ASP A 48 0.65 -9.78 3.00
N PHE A 49 0.25 -9.70 1.73
CA PHE A 49 0.79 -8.78 0.75
C PHE A 49 -0.23 -7.72 0.32
N ILE A 50 0.24 -6.49 0.22
CA ILE A 50 -0.48 -5.36 -0.37
C ILE A 50 0.07 -5.13 -1.77
N PRO A 51 -0.78 -5.18 -2.81
CA PRO A 51 -0.38 -4.79 -4.14
C PRO A 51 -0.24 -3.26 -4.21
N VAL A 52 0.92 -2.81 -4.66
CA VAL A 52 1.24 -1.42 -4.94
C VAL A 52 1.59 -1.30 -6.42
N THR A 53 0.96 -0.36 -7.13
CA THR A 53 1.25 -0.07 -8.54
C THR A 53 1.99 1.25 -8.69
N ASN A 54 2.63 1.45 -9.85
CA ASN A 54 3.37 2.68 -10.18
C ASN A 54 4.34 3.07 -9.05
N SER A 55 5.09 2.08 -8.56
CA SER A 55 5.89 2.17 -7.35
C SER A 55 7.27 2.76 -7.61
N LYS A 56 7.68 3.67 -6.72
CA LYS A 56 9.04 4.19 -6.61
C LYS A 56 9.62 3.74 -5.28
N VAL A 57 10.76 3.05 -5.31
CA VAL A 57 11.39 2.49 -4.12
C VAL A 57 12.67 3.27 -3.82
N TYR A 58 12.71 3.87 -2.63
CA TYR A 58 13.82 4.68 -2.14
C TYR A 58 14.50 3.96 -0.97
N SER A 59 15.82 4.10 -0.87
CA SER A 59 16.58 3.77 0.34
C SER A 59 16.27 4.80 1.42
N LEU A 60 15.94 4.35 2.63
CA LEU A 60 15.74 5.25 3.78
C LEU A 60 17.05 5.85 4.30
N SER A 61 18.15 5.11 4.22
CA SER A 61 19.44 5.58 4.75
C SER A 61 20.07 6.65 3.86
N GLU A 62 19.85 6.56 2.54
CA GLU A 62 20.49 7.43 1.54
C GLU A 62 19.51 8.45 0.93
N ASP A 63 18.21 8.36 1.25
CA ASP A 63 17.10 9.07 0.59
C ASP A 63 17.20 9.06 -0.94
N LYS A 64 17.68 7.93 -1.49
CA LYS A 64 17.98 7.76 -2.91
C LYS A 64 17.00 6.80 -3.56
N LEU A 65 16.50 7.17 -4.73
CA LEU A 65 15.70 6.27 -5.57
C LEU A 65 16.57 5.08 -5.98
N LEU A 66 16.15 3.88 -5.59
CA LEU A 66 16.80 2.62 -5.95
C LEU A 66 16.29 2.10 -7.28
N TYR A 67 14.95 2.03 -7.44
CA TYR A 67 14.31 1.59 -8.68
C TYR A 67 12.83 1.99 -8.73
N GLU A 68 12.26 1.89 -9.94
CA GLU A 68 10.83 2.05 -10.21
C GLU A 68 10.27 0.75 -10.78
N THR A 69 9.02 0.42 -10.46
CA THR A 69 8.31 -0.74 -11.00
C THR A 69 6.83 -0.45 -11.16
N SER A 70 6.21 -0.99 -12.20
CA SER A 70 4.76 -0.85 -12.42
C SER A 70 3.94 -1.60 -11.37
N PHE A 71 4.52 -2.62 -10.73
CA PHE A 71 3.85 -3.46 -9.74
C PHE A 71 4.84 -4.02 -8.71
N LEU A 72 4.42 -4.02 -7.44
CA LEU A 72 5.13 -4.63 -6.32
C LEU A 72 4.12 -5.15 -5.28
N ASN A 73 4.33 -6.37 -4.79
CA ASN A 73 3.61 -6.87 -3.62
C ASN A 73 4.46 -6.63 -2.37
N VAL A 74 3.93 -5.85 -1.43
CA VAL A 74 4.62 -5.50 -0.18
C VAL A 74 4.03 -6.31 0.97
N ASN A 75 4.85 -7.06 1.69
CA ASN A 75 4.38 -7.82 2.84
C ASN A 75 4.05 -6.88 4.02
N LYS A 76 2.80 -6.92 4.49
CA LYS A 76 2.26 -6.13 5.60
C LYS A 76 3.07 -6.25 6.88
N ASN A 77 3.62 -7.44 7.16
CA ASN A 77 4.41 -7.70 8.36
C ASN A 77 5.75 -6.95 8.38
N PHE A 78 6.18 -6.41 7.23
CA PHE A 78 7.40 -5.61 7.12
C PHE A 78 7.11 -4.11 6.99
N ILE A 79 5.84 -3.71 6.98
CA ILE A 79 5.44 -2.30 6.95
C ILE A 79 5.40 -1.79 8.38
N VAL A 80 6.24 -0.80 8.67
CA VAL A 80 6.34 -0.15 9.98
C VAL A 80 5.40 1.06 10.04
N ILE A 81 5.32 1.83 8.95
CA ILE A 81 4.45 3.01 8.82
C ILE A 81 3.78 2.98 7.45
N ALA A 82 2.50 3.32 7.40
CA ALA A 82 1.77 3.51 6.15
C ALA A 82 0.89 4.75 6.25
N SER A 83 0.94 5.61 5.23
CA SER A 83 0.11 6.81 5.17
C SER A 83 -0.31 7.11 3.73
N PRO A 84 -1.50 7.67 3.50
CA PRO A 84 -1.81 8.32 2.24
C PRO A 84 -0.83 9.47 1.96
N LYS A 85 -0.40 9.64 0.71
CA LYS A 85 0.56 10.69 0.29
C LYS A 85 -0.07 12.07 0.30
N ASN A 86 -1.34 12.19 -0.08
CA ASN A 86 -2.09 13.45 -0.08
C ASN A 86 -2.85 13.61 1.24
N LEU A 87 -2.17 14.15 2.25
CA LEU A 87 -2.75 14.62 3.52
C LEU A 87 -3.35 16.05 3.38
N ALA A 88 -3.79 16.45 2.18
CA ALA A 88 -4.55 17.69 2.00
C ALA A 88 -6.04 17.41 2.27
N GLY A 89 -6.42 17.25 3.54
CA GLY A 89 -7.82 17.01 3.91
C GLY A 89 -8.09 16.34 5.26
N VAL A 90 -7.11 16.33 6.17
CA VAL A 90 -7.39 16.25 7.62
C VAL A 90 -7.29 17.66 8.18
#